data_AF-A0A371AXS3-F1
#
_entry.id   AF-A0A371AXS3-F1
#
_cell.length_a   1.000
_cell.length_b   1.000
_cell.length_c   1.000
_cell.angle_alpha   90.00
_cell.angle_beta   90.00
_cell.angle_gamma   90.00
#
_symmetry.space_group_name_H-M   'P 1'
#
loop_
_entity.id
_entity.type
_entity.pdbx_description
1 polymer ?
#
loop_
_entity_poly.entity_id
_entity_poly.type
_entity_poly.pdbx_seq_one_letter_code
_entity_poly.pdbx_strand_id
1 'polypeptide(L)'
;MSKTDRGLVNFALSQVGVACLYGAKGEKINQSLIDQWASLYPNIYTDTYIKKAQKFIGYVAYDCSGLISGYTGIIRNSQHYMDTAIEKLPINQISNNCFGWAVWKRGHIGVFIGDNTVVEARGIESGVIKTSVYSNSWTHIIQLVDIDYNSNSGGNGFKFEVKDFQKWMNQNYASIINENCGALLDEDNIYGEKTRNAALCIWKYQMNKLNTGYTFDLKNRYFGPKCNQYGTGSLVKNGDRGIFVYLAEGMLRAKKLYTGGLDGIAGPLLEGAIKGFQKANALTVDGECGVKTWDILFG
;
A
#
# COMPACT_ATOMS: atom_id res chain seq x y z
N MET A 1 10.76 -16.95 4.11
CA MET A 1 10.27 -15.67 4.67
C MET A 1 8.76 -15.76 4.81
N SER A 2 8.22 -15.25 5.93
CA SER A 2 6.77 -15.19 6.16
C SER A 2 6.08 -14.36 5.07
N LYS A 3 4.89 -14.77 4.62
CA LYS A 3 4.08 -14.06 3.62
C LYS A 3 3.20 -13.07 4.37
N THR A 4 3.35 -11.78 4.14
CA THR A 4 2.75 -10.72 4.96
C THR A 4 1.55 -10.07 4.28
N ASP A 5 0.68 -9.42 5.04
CA ASP A 5 -0.45 -8.63 4.54
C ASP A 5 0.00 -7.51 3.58
N ARG A 6 1.05 -6.75 3.94
CA ARG A 6 1.68 -5.74 3.07
C ARG A 6 2.28 -6.36 1.83
N GLY A 7 2.93 -7.51 1.97
CA GLY A 7 3.50 -8.21 0.85
C GLY A 7 2.42 -8.69 -0.13
N LEU A 8 1.28 -9.18 0.37
CA LEU A 8 0.13 -9.55 -0.45
C LEU A 8 -0.44 -8.34 -1.19
N VAL A 9 -0.64 -7.22 -0.51
CA VAL A 9 -1.14 -5.99 -1.15
C VAL A 9 -0.17 -5.49 -2.22
N ASN A 10 1.12 -5.42 -1.92
CA ASN A 10 2.15 -4.98 -2.88
C ASN A 10 2.23 -5.90 -4.09
N PHE A 11 2.16 -7.22 -3.86
CA PHE A 11 2.06 -8.19 -4.93
C PHE A 11 0.83 -7.94 -5.78
N ALA A 12 -0.37 -7.90 -5.19
CA ALA A 12 -1.61 -7.71 -5.92
C ALA A 12 -1.60 -6.41 -6.74
N LEU A 13 -1.13 -5.31 -6.16
CA LEU A 13 -0.95 -4.02 -6.84
C LEU A 13 -0.01 -4.14 -8.06
N SER A 14 1.10 -4.85 -7.94
CA SER A 14 2.04 -5.06 -9.05
C SER A 14 1.46 -5.92 -10.18
N GLN A 15 0.38 -6.66 -9.93
CA GLN A 15 -0.29 -7.47 -10.94
C GLN A 15 -1.42 -6.73 -11.67
N VAL A 16 -1.74 -5.48 -11.33
CA VAL A 16 -2.78 -4.71 -12.05
C VAL A 16 -2.40 -4.60 -13.53
N GLY A 17 -3.33 -4.99 -14.41
CA GLY A 17 -3.12 -5.09 -15.86
C GLY A 17 -2.69 -6.47 -16.36
N VAL A 18 -2.30 -7.38 -15.46
CA VAL A 18 -1.99 -8.78 -15.83
C VAL A 18 -3.26 -9.51 -16.24
N ALA A 19 -3.15 -10.43 -17.20
CA ALA A 19 -4.27 -11.17 -17.76
C ALA A 19 -4.97 -12.05 -16.70
N CYS A 20 -6.29 -12.24 -16.87
CA CYS A 20 -7.07 -13.07 -15.97
C CYS A 20 -7.71 -14.25 -16.69
N LEU A 21 -7.18 -15.46 -16.50
CA LEU A 21 -7.70 -16.69 -17.10
C LEU A 21 -8.20 -17.63 -16.02
N TYR A 22 -9.43 -18.14 -16.17
CA TYR A 22 -10.02 -19.14 -15.28
C TYR A 22 -9.09 -20.36 -15.13
N GLY A 23 -8.72 -20.69 -13.89
CA GLY A 23 -7.80 -21.79 -13.57
C GLY A 23 -6.35 -21.37 -13.35
N ALA A 24 -5.93 -20.20 -13.85
CA ALA A 24 -4.54 -19.76 -13.75
C ALA A 24 -4.15 -19.36 -12.31
N LYS A 25 -2.96 -19.75 -11.87
CA LYS A 25 -2.40 -19.48 -10.52
C LYS A 25 -1.08 -18.70 -10.57
N GLY A 26 -0.78 -18.06 -11.71
CA GLY A 26 0.44 -17.30 -11.92
C GLY A 26 1.46 -17.97 -12.83
N GLU A 27 1.07 -19.02 -13.54
CA GLU A 27 1.91 -19.69 -14.52
C GLU A 27 1.97 -18.88 -15.83
N LYS A 28 3.07 -19.06 -16.56
CA LYS A 28 3.21 -18.57 -17.94
C LYS A 28 2.34 -19.44 -18.85
N ILE A 29 1.35 -18.82 -19.49
CA ILE A 29 0.36 -19.51 -20.32
C ILE A 29 1.03 -20.16 -21.52
N ASN A 30 0.61 -21.39 -21.82
CA ASN A 30 1.01 -22.15 -23.00
C ASN A 30 -0.19 -22.99 -23.48
N GLN A 31 -0.08 -23.56 -24.68
CA GLN A 31 -1.19 -24.30 -25.29
C GLN A 31 -1.62 -25.52 -24.45
N SER A 32 -0.67 -26.23 -23.83
CA SER A 32 -0.97 -27.40 -22.99
C SER A 32 -1.84 -27.04 -21.78
N LEU A 33 -1.56 -25.91 -21.11
CA LEU A 33 -2.41 -25.42 -20.03
C LEU A 33 -3.83 -25.08 -20.50
N ILE A 34 -3.95 -24.46 -21.68
CA ILE A 34 -5.26 -24.12 -22.26
C ILE A 34 -6.05 -25.40 -22.57
N ASP A 35 -5.41 -26.40 -23.19
CA ASP A 35 -6.06 -27.67 -23.54
C ASP A 35 -6.48 -28.46 -22.28
N GLN A 36 -5.63 -28.43 -21.24
CA GLN A 36 -5.94 -29.02 -19.94
C GLN A 36 -7.16 -28.36 -19.30
N TRP A 37 -7.19 -27.03 -19.24
CA TRP A 37 -8.33 -26.31 -18.68
C TRP A 37 -9.59 -26.42 -19.53
N ALA A 38 -9.47 -26.56 -20.85
CA ALA A 38 -10.59 -26.85 -21.74
C ALA A 38 -11.25 -28.20 -21.43
N SER A 39 -10.43 -29.20 -21.12
CA SER A 39 -10.91 -30.52 -20.71
C SER A 39 -11.56 -30.50 -19.33
N LEU A 40 -11.01 -29.72 -18.38
CA LEU A 40 -11.53 -29.62 -17.01
C LEU A 40 -12.78 -28.74 -16.88
N TYR A 41 -12.88 -27.69 -17.70
CA TYR A 41 -13.89 -26.66 -17.60
C TYR A 41 -14.53 -26.34 -18.96
N PRO A 42 -15.15 -27.32 -19.65
CA PRO A 42 -15.65 -27.15 -21.02
C PRO A 42 -16.71 -26.05 -21.15
N ASN A 43 -17.47 -25.79 -20.08
CA ASN A 43 -18.47 -24.71 -20.05
C ASN A 43 -17.86 -23.30 -19.98
N ILE A 44 -16.62 -23.19 -19.51
CA ILE A 44 -15.88 -21.91 -19.45
C ILE A 44 -15.02 -21.75 -20.71
N TYR A 45 -14.26 -22.79 -21.04
CA TYR A 45 -13.36 -22.85 -22.18
C TYR A 45 -14.10 -23.23 -23.46
N THR A 46 -15.07 -22.40 -23.83
CA THR A 46 -15.69 -22.43 -25.17
C THR A 46 -14.67 -22.07 -26.25
N ASP A 47 -14.95 -22.38 -27.51
CA ASP A 47 -14.09 -21.99 -28.65
C ASP A 47 -13.73 -20.50 -28.64
N THR A 48 -14.67 -19.65 -28.24
CA THR A 48 -14.45 -18.20 -28.13
C THR A 48 -13.47 -17.88 -26.99
N TYR A 49 -13.61 -18.56 -25.84
CA TYR A 49 -12.73 -18.36 -24.70
C TYR A 49 -11.31 -18.89 -25.00
N ILE A 50 -11.18 -20.07 -25.63
CA ILE A 50 -9.90 -20.65 -26.04
C ILE A 50 -9.14 -19.68 -26.97
N LYS A 51 -9.81 -19.13 -27.99
CA LYS A 51 -9.20 -18.14 -28.90
C LYS A 51 -8.72 -16.89 -28.18
N LYS A 52 -9.42 -16.46 -27.11
CA LYS A 52 -8.98 -15.33 -26.28
C LYS A 52 -7.79 -15.73 -25.41
N ALA A 53 -7.83 -16.90 -24.78
CA ALA A 53 -6.76 -17.41 -23.93
C ALA A 53 -5.44 -17.57 -24.68
N GLN A 54 -5.50 -18.02 -25.94
CA GLN A 54 -4.32 -18.19 -26.81
C GLN A 54 -3.54 -16.88 -27.04
N LYS A 55 -4.20 -15.71 -26.98
CA LYS A 55 -3.53 -14.41 -27.11
C LYS A 55 -2.57 -14.11 -25.95
N PHE A 56 -2.74 -14.81 -24.82
CA PHE A 56 -1.91 -14.65 -23.63
C PHE A 56 -0.80 -15.70 -23.53
N ILE A 57 -0.63 -16.57 -24.53
CA ILE A 57 0.51 -17.51 -24.58
C ILE A 57 1.81 -16.72 -24.44
N GLY A 58 2.65 -17.14 -23.49
CA GLY A 58 3.90 -16.50 -23.17
C GLY A 58 3.84 -15.45 -22.05
N TYR A 59 2.63 -15.08 -21.60
CA TYR A 59 2.41 -14.16 -20.50
C TYR A 59 1.95 -14.88 -19.23
N VAL A 60 2.15 -14.26 -18.08
CA VAL A 60 1.60 -14.72 -16.81
C VAL A 60 0.12 -14.35 -16.74
N ALA A 61 -0.70 -15.21 -16.15
CA ALA A 61 -2.10 -14.91 -15.86
C ALA A 61 -2.54 -15.46 -14.49
N TYR A 62 -3.63 -14.89 -13.97
CA TYR A 62 -4.22 -15.27 -12.67
C TYR A 62 -5.74 -15.39 -12.78
N ASP A 63 -6.37 -16.36 -12.14
CA ASP A 63 -7.78 -16.23 -11.74
C ASP A 63 -7.89 -15.51 -10.37
N CYS A 64 -9.12 -15.30 -9.89
CA CYS A 64 -9.37 -14.55 -8.66
C CYS A 64 -8.62 -15.12 -7.45
N SER A 65 -8.69 -16.43 -7.26
CA SER A 65 -7.95 -17.14 -6.21
C SER A 65 -6.46 -17.28 -6.53
N GLY A 66 -6.13 -17.38 -7.82
CA GLY A 66 -4.77 -17.46 -8.34
C GLY A 66 -3.94 -16.24 -8.01
N LEU A 67 -4.55 -15.05 -7.97
CA LEU A 67 -3.87 -13.82 -7.53
C LEU A 67 -3.32 -13.97 -6.09
N ILE A 68 -4.05 -14.63 -5.20
CA ILE A 68 -3.61 -14.88 -3.82
C ILE A 68 -2.65 -16.08 -3.78
N SER A 69 -2.93 -17.14 -4.53
CA SER A 69 -2.06 -18.32 -4.63
C SER A 69 -0.69 -17.98 -5.19
N GLY A 70 -0.61 -17.06 -6.16
CA GLY A 70 0.63 -16.59 -6.74
C GLY A 70 1.53 -15.88 -5.74
N TYR A 71 0.94 -15.12 -4.81
CA TYR A 71 1.71 -14.51 -3.72
C TYR A 71 2.15 -15.56 -2.68
N THR A 72 1.20 -16.36 -2.20
CA THR A 72 1.41 -17.28 -1.08
C THR A 72 2.27 -18.48 -1.47
N GLY A 73 2.23 -18.90 -2.74
CA GLY A 73 2.77 -20.18 -3.22
C GLY A 73 1.88 -21.38 -2.88
N ILE A 74 0.68 -21.15 -2.34
CA ILE A 74 -0.25 -22.18 -1.89
C ILE A 74 -1.50 -22.11 -2.78
N ILE A 75 -1.72 -23.17 -3.57
CA ILE A 75 -2.85 -23.24 -4.50
C ILE A 75 -4.14 -23.54 -3.71
N ARG A 76 -5.10 -22.62 -3.79
CA ARG A 76 -6.46 -22.81 -3.30
C ARG A 76 -7.46 -22.22 -4.28
N ASN A 77 -8.70 -22.71 -4.22
CA ASN A 77 -9.83 -22.05 -4.85
C ASN A 77 -10.43 -21.02 -3.87
N SER A 78 -11.31 -20.15 -4.37
CA SER A 78 -11.95 -19.10 -3.57
C SER A 78 -12.71 -19.64 -2.34
N GLN A 79 -13.39 -20.79 -2.47
CA GLN A 79 -14.14 -21.38 -1.36
C GLN A 79 -13.20 -21.91 -0.26
N HIS A 80 -12.10 -22.58 -0.63
CA HIS A 80 -11.13 -23.07 0.36
C HIS A 80 -10.48 -21.93 1.15
N TYR A 81 -10.23 -20.77 0.53
CA TYR A 81 -9.79 -19.58 1.28
C TYR A 81 -10.84 -19.12 2.29
N MET A 82 -12.13 -19.12 1.92
CA MET A 82 -13.23 -18.83 2.85
C MET A 82 -13.34 -19.87 3.97
N ASP A 83 -13.19 -21.15 3.67
CA ASP A 83 -13.33 -22.24 4.64
C ASP A 83 -12.22 -22.18 5.69
N THR A 84 -10.98 -21.96 5.23
CA THR A 84 -9.77 -21.94 6.07
C THR A 84 -9.44 -20.59 6.71
N ALA A 85 -10.22 -19.54 6.42
CA ALA A 85 -9.96 -18.21 6.97
C ALA A 85 -9.95 -18.20 8.50
N ILE A 86 -8.98 -17.47 9.07
CA ILE A 86 -8.81 -17.30 10.52
C ILE A 86 -9.97 -16.50 11.09
N GLU A 87 -10.30 -15.40 10.42
CA GLU A 87 -11.36 -14.47 10.82
C GLU A 87 -12.26 -14.18 9.62
N LYS A 88 -13.57 -14.06 9.86
CA LYS A 88 -14.58 -13.83 8.84
C LYS A 88 -15.56 -12.79 9.34
N LEU A 89 -15.55 -11.62 8.71
CA LEU A 89 -16.47 -10.53 9.04
C LEU A 89 -17.47 -10.32 7.89
N PRO A 90 -18.73 -9.98 8.20
CA PRO A 90 -19.66 -9.53 7.16
C PRO A 90 -19.13 -8.26 6.49
N ILE A 91 -19.40 -8.08 5.20
CA ILE A 91 -18.79 -6.98 4.42
C ILE A 91 -19.07 -5.59 4.99
N ASN A 92 -20.18 -5.39 5.71
CA ASN A 92 -20.55 -4.11 6.30
C ASN A 92 -19.65 -3.70 7.47
N GLN A 93 -18.81 -4.61 7.97
CA GLN A 93 -17.78 -4.34 8.98
C GLN A 93 -16.41 -4.03 8.35
N ILE A 94 -16.33 -3.94 7.01
CA ILE A 94 -15.10 -3.56 6.34
C ILE A 94 -14.64 -2.18 6.81
N SER A 95 -13.35 -2.08 7.12
CA SER A 95 -12.69 -0.84 7.42
C SER A 95 -11.23 -0.94 7.00
N ASN A 96 -10.49 0.16 7.10
CA ASN A 96 -9.05 0.16 6.81
C ASN A 96 -8.23 -0.74 7.74
N ASN A 97 -8.81 -1.19 8.85
CA ASN A 97 -8.20 -2.21 9.72
C ASN A 97 -8.13 -3.60 9.06
N CYS A 98 -8.90 -3.82 8.00
CA CYS A 98 -8.88 -5.05 7.22
C CYS A 98 -7.86 -5.01 6.07
N PHE A 99 -6.92 -4.07 6.06
CA PHE A 99 -5.89 -3.98 5.02
C PHE A 99 -5.17 -5.33 4.82
N GLY A 100 -5.05 -5.78 3.56
CA GLY A 100 -4.45 -7.08 3.22
C GLY A 100 -5.32 -8.29 3.55
N TRP A 101 -6.56 -8.10 3.99
CA TRP A 101 -7.56 -9.17 4.06
C TRP A 101 -8.17 -9.39 2.68
N ALA A 102 -8.80 -10.55 2.49
CA ALA A 102 -9.49 -10.85 1.25
C ALA A 102 -10.98 -10.47 1.36
N VAL A 103 -11.50 -9.73 0.38
CA VAL A 103 -12.96 -9.61 0.20
C VAL A 103 -13.49 -10.83 -0.54
N TRP A 104 -14.66 -11.30 -0.14
CA TRP A 104 -15.17 -12.58 -0.60
C TRP A 104 -16.68 -12.58 -0.85
N LYS A 105 -17.08 -13.28 -1.90
CA LYS A 105 -18.44 -13.77 -2.15
C LYS A 105 -18.35 -15.16 -2.76
N ARG A 106 -19.45 -15.90 -2.74
CA ARG A 106 -19.48 -17.23 -3.36
C ARG A 106 -18.97 -17.16 -4.81
N GLY A 107 -17.89 -17.90 -5.08
CA GLY A 107 -17.26 -17.98 -6.40
C GLY A 107 -16.24 -16.88 -6.73
N HIS A 108 -16.00 -15.90 -5.86
CA HIS A 108 -15.08 -14.80 -6.17
C HIS A 108 -14.34 -14.26 -4.95
N ILE A 109 -13.09 -13.83 -5.13
CA ILE A 109 -12.23 -13.33 -4.07
C ILE A 109 -11.32 -12.21 -4.62
N GLY A 110 -11.01 -11.23 -3.79
CA GLY A 110 -10.09 -10.14 -4.11
C GLY A 110 -9.33 -9.67 -2.88
N VAL A 111 -8.29 -8.87 -3.05
CA VAL A 111 -7.45 -8.35 -1.96
C VAL A 111 -7.89 -6.93 -1.62
N PHE A 112 -8.27 -6.68 -0.38
CA PHE A 112 -8.60 -5.33 0.09
C PHE A 112 -7.32 -4.54 0.37
N ILE A 113 -7.21 -3.36 -0.24
CA ILE A 113 -6.01 -2.52 -0.18
C ILE A 113 -6.23 -1.21 0.58
N GLY A 114 -7.35 -1.07 1.30
CA GLY A 114 -7.72 0.16 1.99
C GLY A 114 -8.60 1.09 1.15
N ASP A 115 -9.18 2.08 1.81
CA ASP A 115 -10.00 3.18 1.25
C ASP A 115 -11.05 2.68 0.25
N ASN A 116 -11.83 1.68 0.68
CA ASN A 116 -12.89 1.04 -0.10
C ASN A 116 -12.41 0.47 -1.45
N THR A 117 -11.11 0.18 -1.60
CA THR A 117 -10.50 -0.30 -2.84
C THR A 117 -10.07 -1.76 -2.73
N VAL A 118 -10.32 -2.51 -3.80
CA VAL A 118 -10.01 -3.93 -3.94
C VAL A 118 -9.16 -4.14 -5.19
N VAL A 119 -8.18 -5.04 -5.13
CA VAL A 119 -7.53 -5.60 -6.31
C VAL A 119 -8.08 -7.00 -6.55
N GLU A 120 -8.61 -7.23 -7.76
CA GLU A 120 -9.25 -8.51 -8.12
C GLU A 120 -8.93 -8.91 -9.56
N ALA A 121 -8.81 -10.21 -9.80
CA ALA A 121 -8.74 -10.78 -11.15
C ALA A 121 -10.17 -11.11 -11.62
N ARG A 122 -10.72 -10.29 -12.52
CA ARG A 122 -12.18 -10.27 -12.78
C ARG A 122 -12.62 -11.12 -13.97
N GLY A 123 -11.71 -11.41 -14.89
CA GLY A 123 -11.98 -12.24 -16.07
C GLY A 123 -11.13 -11.83 -17.27
N ILE A 124 -11.22 -12.62 -18.34
CA ILE A 124 -10.33 -12.53 -19.51
C ILE A 124 -10.39 -11.20 -20.26
N GLU A 125 -11.51 -10.48 -20.16
CA GLU A 125 -11.68 -9.15 -20.78
C GLU A 125 -11.04 -8.02 -19.97
N SER A 126 -10.89 -8.19 -18.66
CA SER A 126 -10.47 -7.11 -17.76
C SER A 126 -9.09 -7.33 -17.17
N GLY A 127 -8.68 -8.59 -16.97
CA GLY A 127 -7.47 -8.90 -16.22
C GLY A 127 -7.62 -8.64 -14.72
N VAL A 128 -6.48 -8.35 -14.09
CA VAL A 128 -6.38 -7.88 -12.71
C VAL A 128 -6.58 -6.37 -12.68
N ILE A 129 -7.55 -5.90 -11.92
CA ILE A 129 -7.96 -4.50 -11.88
C ILE A 129 -8.17 -4.01 -10.45
N LYS A 130 -8.20 -2.68 -10.30
CA LYS A 130 -8.69 -2.03 -9.07
C LYS A 130 -10.18 -1.75 -9.20
N THR A 131 -10.94 -2.09 -8.18
CA THR A 131 -12.38 -1.85 -8.09
C THR A 131 -12.73 -1.26 -6.73
N SER A 132 -13.96 -0.74 -6.63
CA SER A 132 -14.52 -0.38 -5.33
C SER A 132 -15.07 -1.63 -4.65
N VAL A 133 -14.97 -1.71 -3.32
CA VAL A 133 -15.68 -2.73 -2.53
C VAL A 133 -17.19 -2.74 -2.81
N TYR A 134 -17.78 -1.63 -3.26
CA TYR A 134 -19.20 -1.57 -3.58
C TYR A 134 -19.55 -2.14 -4.96
N SER A 135 -18.58 -2.44 -5.82
CA SER A 135 -18.85 -2.81 -7.22
C SER A 135 -19.26 -4.27 -7.42
N ASN A 136 -19.15 -5.11 -6.39
CA ASN A 136 -19.20 -6.57 -6.56
C ASN A 136 -20.11 -7.30 -5.58
N SER A 137 -20.95 -6.60 -4.81
CA SER A 137 -21.83 -7.21 -3.81
C SER A 137 -21.10 -8.24 -2.94
N TRP A 138 -19.88 -7.88 -2.50
CA TRP A 138 -19.10 -8.74 -1.61
C TRP A 138 -19.92 -9.06 -0.36
N THR A 139 -19.73 -10.24 0.20
CA THR A 139 -20.52 -10.70 1.36
C THR A 139 -19.70 -10.69 2.63
N HIS A 140 -18.39 -10.93 2.51
CA HIS A 140 -17.48 -11.06 3.64
C HIS A 140 -16.15 -10.37 3.35
N ILE A 141 -15.42 -10.07 4.41
CA ILE A 141 -13.98 -9.82 4.39
C ILE A 141 -13.31 -10.78 5.38
N ILE A 142 -12.22 -11.42 4.95
CA ILE A 142 -11.64 -12.58 5.63
C ILE A 142 -10.11 -12.49 5.79
N GLN A 143 -9.60 -12.93 6.94
CA GLN A 143 -8.16 -13.14 7.14
C GLN A 143 -7.73 -14.49 6.58
N LEU A 144 -6.74 -14.48 5.70
CA LEU A 144 -6.20 -15.67 5.07
C LEU A 144 -5.20 -16.37 6.01
N VAL A 145 -5.36 -17.69 6.22
CA VAL A 145 -4.50 -18.44 7.16
C VAL A 145 -3.01 -18.47 6.78
N ASP A 146 -2.68 -18.26 5.50
CA ASP A 146 -1.29 -18.27 5.02
C ASP A 146 -0.62 -16.89 5.04
N ILE A 147 -1.33 -15.88 5.55
CA ILE A 147 -0.84 -14.52 5.64
C ILE A 147 -0.55 -14.19 7.09
N ASP A 148 0.68 -13.75 7.30
CA ASP A 148 1.16 -13.22 8.56
C ASP A 148 0.76 -11.75 8.70
N TYR A 149 -0.37 -11.57 9.35
CA TYR A 149 -0.87 -10.27 9.80
C TYR A 149 -0.12 -9.74 11.04
N ASN A 150 0.90 -10.46 11.54
CA ASN A 150 1.66 -10.16 12.75
C ASN A 150 3.14 -9.79 12.52
N SER A 151 3.59 -9.74 11.26
CA SER A 151 4.95 -9.35 10.83
C SER A 151 5.30 -7.86 11.09
N ASN A 152 5.17 -7.46 12.35
CA ASN A 152 4.91 -6.15 12.96
C ASN A 152 3.45 -6.03 13.44
N SER A 153 3.10 -6.81 14.46
CA SER A 153 1.94 -6.68 15.36
C SER A 153 0.66 -6.08 14.73
N GLY A 154 -0.22 -6.94 14.21
CA GLY A 154 -1.45 -6.51 13.52
C GLY A 154 -2.67 -7.40 13.79
N GLY A 155 -2.81 -7.96 14.99
CA GLY A 155 -4.08 -8.47 15.51
C GLY A 155 -4.80 -7.36 16.29
N ASN A 156 -6.09 -7.14 16.00
CA ASN A 156 -6.89 -5.95 16.36
C ASN A 156 -6.43 -4.65 15.68
N GLY A 157 -6.91 -4.41 14.45
CA GLY A 157 -7.02 -3.08 13.85
C GLY A 157 -5.92 -2.08 14.22
N PHE A 158 -4.67 -2.43 13.95
CA PHE A 158 -3.55 -1.52 14.17
C PHE A 158 -3.54 -0.48 13.04
N LYS A 159 -4.31 0.58 13.27
CA LYS A 159 -4.07 1.88 12.65
C LYS A 159 -2.66 2.28 13.07
N PHE A 160 -1.70 2.38 12.15
CA PHE A 160 -0.43 3.05 12.48
C PHE A 160 -0.76 4.40 13.09
N GLU A 161 -0.32 4.60 14.31
CA GLU A 161 -0.65 5.79 15.07
C GLU A 161 0.53 6.77 15.05
N VAL A 162 0.32 7.98 15.55
CA VAL A 162 1.40 8.99 15.60
C VAL A 162 2.55 8.51 16.50
N LYS A 163 2.28 7.69 17.51
CA LYS A 163 3.32 7.08 18.37
C LYS A 163 4.27 6.18 17.61
N ASP A 164 3.81 5.50 16.56
CA ASP A 164 4.69 4.64 15.76
C ASP A 164 5.69 5.50 14.97
N PHE A 165 5.25 6.66 14.49
CA PHE A 165 6.12 7.67 13.87
C PHE A 165 7.09 8.29 14.88
N GLN A 166 6.60 8.65 16.07
CA GLN A 166 7.43 9.19 17.17
C GLN A 166 8.51 8.18 17.59
N LYS A 167 8.12 6.92 17.80
CA LYS A 167 9.01 5.81 18.15
C LYS A 167 10.06 5.56 17.08
N TRP A 168 9.65 5.53 15.81
CA TRP A 168 10.60 5.36 14.70
C TRP A 168 11.64 6.49 14.66
N MET A 169 11.22 7.74 14.85
CA MET A 169 12.13 8.89 14.91
C MET A 169 13.12 8.75 16.08
N ASN A 170 12.63 8.40 17.27
CA ASN A 170 13.48 8.16 18.43
C ASN A 170 14.50 7.05 18.15
N GLN A 171 14.08 5.91 17.60
CA GLN A 171 14.96 4.76 17.38
C GLN A 171 16.03 5.02 16.32
N ASN A 172 15.69 5.72 15.23
CA ASN A 172 16.59 5.89 14.09
C ASN A 172 17.41 7.18 14.15
N TYR A 173 16.95 8.18 14.91
CA TYR A 173 17.54 9.52 14.96
C TYR A 173 17.76 10.03 16.38
N ALA A 174 17.82 9.16 17.40
CA ALA A 174 18.00 9.54 18.80
C ALA A 174 19.08 10.62 19.01
N SER A 175 20.27 10.39 18.47
CA SER A 175 21.40 11.32 18.61
C SER A 175 21.10 12.68 17.98
N ILE A 176 20.60 12.68 16.74
CA ILE A 176 20.23 13.90 16.00
C ILE A 176 19.15 14.69 16.74
N ILE A 177 18.12 13.99 17.25
CA ILE A 177 17.01 14.59 17.99
C ILE A 177 17.49 15.15 19.34
N ASN A 178 18.26 14.41 20.12
CA ASN A 178 18.77 14.90 21.40
C ASN A 178 19.65 16.13 21.22
N GLU A 179 20.59 16.11 20.26
CA GLU A 179 21.52 17.22 20.03
C GLU A 179 20.82 18.47 19.49
N ASN A 180 19.84 18.31 18.59
CA ASN A 180 19.27 19.42 17.83
C ASN A 180 17.87 19.83 18.29
N CYS A 181 17.13 18.95 18.96
CA CYS A 181 15.79 19.18 19.51
C CYS A 181 15.76 19.19 21.05
N GLY A 182 16.83 18.76 21.72
CA GLY A 182 17.02 18.85 23.18
C GLY A 182 16.55 17.61 23.96
N ALA A 183 15.58 16.87 23.44
CA ALA A 183 15.10 15.62 24.03
C ALA A 183 14.40 14.75 22.99
N LEU A 184 14.33 13.44 23.26
CA LEU A 184 13.50 12.50 22.52
C LEU A 184 12.01 12.85 22.61
N LEU A 185 11.24 12.30 21.68
CA LEU A 185 9.79 12.48 21.60
C LEU A 185 9.08 11.62 22.64
N ASP A 186 8.00 12.16 23.19
CA ASP A 186 7.02 11.40 23.93
C ASP A 186 6.23 10.52 22.92
N GLU A 187 6.14 9.20 23.15
CA GLU A 187 5.43 8.25 22.28
C GLU A 187 3.93 8.21 22.63
N ASP A 188 3.27 9.37 22.51
CA ASP A 188 1.99 9.69 23.15
C ASP A 188 0.80 9.82 22.17
N ASN A 189 1.01 9.55 20.88
CA ASN A 189 0.03 9.73 19.80
C ASN A 189 -0.37 11.19 19.48
N ILE A 190 0.30 12.18 20.06
CA ILE A 190 0.01 13.59 19.83
C ILE A 190 1.01 14.15 18.82
N TYR A 191 0.52 14.53 17.64
CA TYR A 191 1.32 15.29 16.69
C TYR A 191 1.40 16.76 17.13
N GLY A 192 2.23 17.02 18.14
CA GLY A 192 2.50 18.34 18.67
C GLY A 192 3.74 18.98 18.09
N GLU A 193 4.10 20.15 18.63
CA GLU A 193 5.26 20.92 18.18
C GLU A 193 6.57 20.13 18.23
N LYS A 194 6.77 19.31 19.28
CA LYS A 194 7.95 18.44 19.41
C LYS A 194 8.08 17.46 18.23
N THR A 195 7.01 16.73 17.92
CA THR A 195 6.98 15.74 16.83
C THR A 195 7.19 16.41 15.48
N ARG A 196 6.54 17.55 15.23
CA ARG A 196 6.72 18.35 14.01
C ARG A 196 8.15 18.88 13.88
N ASN A 197 8.73 19.38 14.96
CA ASN A 197 10.10 19.91 15.00
C ASN A 197 11.16 18.81 14.79
N ALA A 198 10.97 17.62 15.37
CA ALA A 198 11.84 16.48 15.13
C ALA A 198 11.76 16.00 13.68
N ALA A 199 10.56 15.91 13.10
CA ALA A 199 10.37 15.56 11.69
C ALA A 199 11.08 16.57 10.76
N LEU A 200 10.98 17.88 11.06
CA LEU A 200 11.69 18.91 10.30
C LEU A 200 13.22 18.83 10.46
N CYS A 201 13.69 18.55 11.68
CA CYS A 201 15.11 18.34 11.96
C CYS A 201 15.66 17.18 11.14
N ILE A 202 14.95 16.05 11.09
CA ILE A 202 15.33 14.88 10.29
C ILE A 202 15.27 15.19 8.80
N TRP A 203 14.24 15.91 8.33
CA TRP A 203 14.16 16.36 6.94
C TRP A 203 15.40 17.16 6.54
N LYS A 204 15.79 18.15 7.35
CA LYS A 204 16.98 18.99 7.11
C LYS A 204 18.28 18.18 7.18
N TYR A 205 18.36 17.24 8.12
CA TYR A 205 19.50 16.33 8.23
C TYR A 205 19.67 15.48 6.96
N GLN A 206 18.58 14.93 6.41
CA GLN A 206 18.64 14.18 5.15
C GLN A 206 19.02 15.09 3.97
N MET A 207 18.49 16.31 3.91
CA MET A 207 18.88 17.27 2.88
C MET A 207 20.37 17.60 2.91
N ASN A 208 20.96 17.77 4.10
CA ASN A 208 22.41 18.00 4.23
C ASN A 208 23.24 16.84 3.68
N LYS A 209 22.72 15.61 3.73
CA LYS A 209 23.39 14.44 3.14
C LYS A 209 23.32 14.40 1.62
N LEU A 210 22.36 15.09 1.00
CA LEU A 210 22.24 15.19 -0.46
C LEU A 210 23.21 16.21 -1.08
N ASN A 211 23.97 16.96 -0.27
CA ASN A 211 24.95 17.95 -0.72
C ASN A 211 24.39 18.95 -1.76
N THR A 212 23.26 19.58 -1.45
CA THR A 212 22.53 20.48 -2.37
C THR A 212 23.17 21.86 -2.56
N GLY A 213 24.43 22.04 -2.17
CA GLY A 213 25.11 23.34 -2.17
C GLY A 213 24.64 24.32 -1.08
N TYR A 214 23.83 23.85 -0.13
CA TYR A 214 23.39 24.61 1.05
C TYR A 214 23.29 23.67 2.25
N THR A 215 23.87 24.08 3.37
CA THR A 215 23.78 23.34 4.64
C THR A 215 22.69 23.94 5.51
N PHE A 216 21.63 23.17 5.73
CA PHE A 216 20.53 23.52 6.60
C PHE A 216 20.93 23.45 8.07
N ASP A 217 20.61 24.50 8.83
CA ASP A 217 20.65 24.49 10.29
C ASP A 217 19.52 23.59 10.84
N LEU A 218 19.93 22.52 11.54
CA LEU A 218 19.03 21.54 12.14
C LEU A 218 18.25 22.10 13.34
N LYS A 219 18.74 23.16 13.99
CA LYS A 219 18.08 23.82 15.13
C LYS A 219 16.97 24.79 14.69
N ASN A 220 17.02 25.26 13.46
CA ASN A 220 16.00 26.13 12.91
C ASN A 220 14.67 25.38 12.72
N ARG A 221 13.60 25.83 13.39
CA ARG A 221 12.25 25.24 13.32
C ARG A 221 11.37 25.81 12.22
N TYR A 222 11.85 26.77 11.45
CA TYR A 222 11.12 27.33 10.33
C TYR A 222 11.43 26.54 9.05
N PHE A 223 10.37 26.09 8.37
CA PHE A 223 10.46 25.66 6.97
C PHE A 223 10.25 26.93 6.15
N GLY A 224 11.35 27.48 5.64
CA GLY A 224 11.36 28.85 5.10
C GLY A 224 11.86 28.93 3.67
N PRO A 225 12.14 30.14 3.17
CA PRO A 225 12.57 30.38 1.79
C PRO A 225 13.77 29.52 1.35
N LYS A 226 14.71 29.23 2.26
CA LYS A 226 15.85 28.35 1.97
C LYS A 226 15.45 26.88 1.78
N CYS A 227 14.46 26.39 2.52
CA CYS A 227 13.88 25.06 2.31
C CYS A 227 13.16 24.99 0.96
N ASN A 228 12.41 26.04 0.60
CA ASN A 228 11.79 26.13 -0.73
C ASN A 228 12.81 26.21 -1.87
N GLN A 229 13.92 26.91 -1.68
CA GLN A 229 14.97 27.09 -2.69
C GLN A 229 15.83 25.83 -2.91
N TYR A 230 16.23 25.14 -1.84
CA TYR A 230 17.20 24.04 -1.91
C TYR A 230 16.60 22.67 -1.59
N GLY A 231 15.29 22.58 -1.34
CA GLY A 231 14.59 21.36 -0.90
C GLY A 231 14.14 20.42 -2.00
N THR A 232 14.46 20.66 -3.28
CA THR A 232 13.94 19.87 -4.41
C THR A 232 14.34 18.39 -4.36
N GLY A 233 15.47 18.06 -3.74
CA GLY A 233 15.92 16.68 -3.53
C GLY A 233 15.06 15.85 -2.56
N SER A 234 14.09 16.47 -1.88
CA SER A 234 13.13 15.80 -0.98
C SER A 234 11.81 15.39 -1.65
N LEU A 235 11.72 15.48 -2.98
CA LEU A 235 10.52 15.12 -3.72
C LEU A 235 10.09 13.69 -3.38
N VAL A 236 8.82 13.51 -3.07
CA VAL A 236 8.19 12.18 -2.92
C VAL A 236 7.09 12.04 -3.96
N LYS A 237 7.17 10.98 -4.77
CA LYS A 237 6.13 10.57 -5.71
C LYS A 237 5.95 9.05 -5.69
N ASN A 238 4.86 8.57 -6.27
CA ASN A 238 4.55 7.14 -6.34
C ASN A 238 5.72 6.34 -6.95
N GLY A 239 6.08 5.23 -6.31
CA GLY A 239 7.23 4.38 -6.62
C GLY A 239 8.49 4.71 -5.82
N ASP A 240 8.60 5.90 -5.24
CA ASP A 240 9.77 6.31 -4.45
C ASP A 240 9.90 5.50 -3.15
N ARG A 241 11.13 5.46 -2.63
CA ARG A 241 11.43 4.84 -1.34
C ARG A 241 12.43 5.67 -0.55
N GLY A 242 12.28 5.66 0.77
CA GLY A 242 13.28 6.22 1.68
C GLY A 242 12.71 7.17 2.72
N ILE A 243 13.61 7.97 3.31
CA ILE A 243 13.29 8.72 4.53
C ILE A 243 12.27 9.84 4.29
N PHE A 244 12.34 10.55 3.16
CA PHE A 244 11.34 11.58 2.85
C PHE A 244 9.93 10.98 2.67
N VAL A 245 9.84 9.77 2.12
CA VAL A 245 8.58 9.03 2.03
C VAL A 245 8.03 8.73 3.43
N TYR A 246 8.88 8.19 4.31
CA TYR A 246 8.49 7.86 5.69
C TYR A 246 8.01 9.09 6.47
N LEU A 247 8.68 10.24 6.28
CA LEU A 247 8.24 11.51 6.87
C LEU A 247 6.87 11.94 6.31
N ALA A 248 6.63 11.82 5.00
CA ALA A 248 5.37 12.18 4.38
C ALA A 248 4.22 11.29 4.90
N GLU A 249 4.45 9.98 4.97
CA GLU A 249 3.52 9.00 5.54
C GLU A 249 3.15 9.35 6.99
N GLY A 250 4.15 9.61 7.84
CA GLY A 250 3.94 9.94 9.25
C GLY A 250 3.17 11.25 9.45
N MET A 251 3.52 12.29 8.69
CA MET A 251 2.84 13.59 8.78
C MET A 251 1.41 13.55 8.23
N LEU A 252 1.18 12.89 7.10
CA LEU A 252 -0.17 12.73 6.53
C LEU A 252 -1.04 11.79 7.39
N ARG A 253 -0.43 10.82 8.07
CA ARG A 253 -1.10 9.99 9.07
C ARG A 253 -1.59 10.83 10.25
N ALA A 254 -0.74 11.71 10.77
CA ALA A 254 -1.11 12.63 11.85
C ALA A 254 -2.28 13.55 11.46
N LYS A 255 -2.34 13.96 10.19
CA LYS A 255 -3.46 14.70 9.61
C LYS A 255 -4.68 13.84 9.26
N LYS A 256 -4.66 12.53 9.56
CA LYS A 256 -5.71 11.55 9.28
C LYS A 256 -6.03 11.37 7.79
N LEU A 257 -5.10 11.74 6.90
CA LEU A 257 -5.25 11.63 5.44
C LEU A 257 -4.62 10.36 4.88
N TYR A 258 -3.63 9.79 5.57
CA TYR A 258 -2.96 8.56 5.14
C TYR A 258 -3.35 7.38 6.04
N THR A 259 -3.69 6.26 5.42
CA THR A 259 -4.20 5.05 6.08
C THR A 259 -3.32 3.81 5.86
N GLY A 260 -2.28 3.90 5.02
CA GLY A 260 -1.30 2.83 4.76
C GLY A 260 -0.16 2.74 5.78
N GLY A 261 0.79 1.83 5.54
CA GLY A 261 1.91 1.61 6.45
C GLY A 261 2.89 2.77 6.53
N LEU A 262 3.55 2.94 7.69
CA LEU A 262 4.78 3.73 7.78
C LEU A 262 5.95 2.83 7.40
N ASP A 263 6.18 2.65 6.11
CA ASP A 263 7.18 1.72 5.55
C ASP A 263 8.20 2.41 4.62
N GLY A 264 8.02 3.70 4.36
CA GLY A 264 8.89 4.49 3.51
C GLY A 264 8.82 4.07 2.05
N ILE A 265 7.69 3.51 1.60
CA ILE A 265 7.43 3.12 0.21
C ILE A 265 6.22 3.91 -0.30
N ALA A 266 6.46 4.80 -1.25
CA ALA A 266 5.42 5.65 -1.79
C ALA A 266 4.52 4.84 -2.71
N GLY A 267 3.41 4.33 -2.17
CA GLY A 267 2.38 3.63 -2.93
C GLY A 267 1.18 4.52 -3.32
N PRO A 268 0.18 3.95 -4.02
CA PRO A 268 -1.03 4.67 -4.41
C PRO A 268 -1.82 5.28 -3.25
N LEU A 269 -1.76 4.69 -2.05
CA LEU A 269 -2.40 5.24 -0.85
C LEU A 269 -1.74 6.56 -0.41
N LEU A 270 -0.41 6.62 -0.46
CA LEU A 270 0.33 7.84 -0.12
C LEU A 270 0.10 8.91 -1.18
N GLU A 271 0.16 8.55 -2.46
CA GLU A 271 -0.17 9.46 -3.57
C GLU A 271 -1.59 10.04 -3.40
N GLY A 272 -2.57 9.20 -3.08
CA GLY A 272 -3.94 9.63 -2.79
C GLY A 272 -4.03 10.59 -1.59
N ALA A 273 -3.32 10.29 -0.51
CA ALA A 273 -3.24 11.15 0.67
C ALA A 273 -2.60 12.51 0.36
N ILE A 274 -1.53 12.53 -0.46
CA ILE A 274 -0.88 13.76 -0.93
C ILE A 274 -1.86 14.58 -1.77
N LYS A 275 -2.57 13.97 -2.74
CA LYS A 275 -3.58 14.68 -3.55
C LYS A 275 -4.70 15.25 -2.69
N GLY A 276 -5.17 14.49 -1.70
CA GLY A 276 -6.17 14.94 -0.74
C GLY A 276 -5.70 16.15 0.06
N PHE A 277 -4.46 16.11 0.56
CA PHE A 277 -3.83 17.21 1.27
C PHE A 277 -3.66 18.45 0.39
N GLN A 278 -3.16 18.28 -0.83
CA GLN A 278 -2.97 19.36 -1.80
C GLN A 278 -4.30 20.06 -2.12
N LYS A 279 -5.34 19.28 -2.39
CA LYS A 279 -6.69 19.80 -2.64
C LYS A 279 -7.21 20.59 -1.45
N ALA A 280 -7.05 20.08 -0.23
CA ALA A 280 -7.51 20.74 0.99
C ALA A 280 -6.79 22.05 1.29
N ASN A 281 -5.57 22.24 0.75
CA ASN A 281 -4.73 23.42 0.99
C ASN A 281 -4.55 24.29 -0.27
N ALA A 282 -5.41 24.14 -1.27
CA ALA A 282 -5.38 24.92 -2.52
C ALA A 282 -4.01 24.88 -3.25
N LEU A 283 -3.32 23.75 -3.19
CA LEU A 283 -2.09 23.48 -3.94
C LEU A 283 -2.43 22.83 -5.30
N THR A 284 -1.47 22.81 -6.21
CA THR A 284 -1.54 21.95 -7.41
C THR A 284 -1.68 20.49 -6.97
N VAL A 285 -2.69 19.80 -7.51
CA VAL A 285 -3.01 18.41 -7.15
C VAL A 285 -2.27 17.45 -8.09
N ASP A 286 -0.95 17.41 -7.98
CA ASP A 286 -0.07 16.55 -8.78
C ASP A 286 0.21 15.19 -8.11
N GLY A 287 -0.08 15.04 -6.81
CA GLY A 287 0.21 13.83 -6.05
C GLY A 287 1.68 13.68 -5.66
N GLU A 288 2.47 14.73 -5.80
CA GLU A 288 3.87 14.76 -5.43
C GLU A 288 4.10 15.65 -4.19
N CYS A 289 4.82 15.13 -3.18
CA CYS A 289 5.23 15.91 -2.02
C CYS A 289 6.49 16.71 -2.37
N GLY A 290 6.32 17.79 -3.15
CA GLY A 290 7.37 18.77 -3.44
C GLY A 290 7.51 19.85 -2.36
N VAL A 291 8.42 20.80 -2.56
CA VAL A 291 8.74 21.86 -1.58
C VAL A 291 7.51 22.65 -1.11
N LYS A 292 6.55 22.94 -1.99
CA LYS A 292 5.30 23.62 -1.63
C LYS A 292 4.39 22.77 -0.73
N THR A 293 4.34 21.46 -0.98
CA THR A 293 3.60 20.52 -0.14
C THR A 293 4.26 20.41 1.23
N TRP A 294 5.59 20.31 1.27
CA TRP A 294 6.37 20.31 2.52
C TRP A 294 6.19 21.59 3.33
N ASP A 295 6.16 22.75 2.67
CA ASP A 295 5.95 24.05 3.31
C ASP A 295 4.64 24.06 4.11
N ILE A 296 3.53 23.57 3.53
CA ILE A 296 2.24 23.50 4.24
C ILE A 296 2.19 22.33 5.25
N LEU A 297 2.88 21.22 4.99
CA LEU A 297 2.95 20.11 5.94
C LEU A 297 3.67 20.53 7.24
N PHE A 298 4.74 21.30 7.11
CA PHE A 298 5.50 21.85 8.24
C PHE A 298 4.96 23.21 8.71
N GLY A 299 4.12 23.90 7.93
CA GLY A 299 3.52 25.18 8.28
C GLY A 299 2.61 25.15 9.50
#